data_AF-A0A5W5JZJ9-F1
#
_entry.id   AF-A0A5W5JZJ9-F1
#
_cell.length_a   1.000
_cell.length_b   1.000
_cell.length_c   1.000
_cell.angle_alpha   90.00
_cell.angle_beta   90.00
_cell.angle_gamma   90.00
#
_symmetry.space_group_name_H-M   'P 1'
#
loop_
_entity.id
_entity.type
_entity.pdbx_description
1 polymer ?
#
loop_
_entity_poly.entity_id
_entity_poly.type
_entity_poly.pdbx_seq_one_letter_code
_entity_poly.pdbx_strand_id
1 'polypeptide(L)'
;MLAPLLLLVLLVTGGWYQRHAESRLTPSDLTARQTASEILMLADAVNDWRYRYEGTPALQELDLPWPLPAGIHFTVHNDRLFIWTREQPGLLSALRAAARQSVLVLTVSNGTLLMASGTPMGVPLPSGITDSDIVYLN
;
A
#
# COMPACT_ATOMS: atom_id res chain seq x y z
N MET A 1 10.48 45.80 -28.12
CA MET A 1 10.68 45.80 -26.65
C MET A 1 9.71 44.85 -25.92
N LEU A 2 9.40 43.67 -26.49
CA LEU A 2 8.41 42.70 -25.94
C LEU A 2 9.03 41.53 -25.16
N ALA A 3 10.34 41.29 -25.33
CA ALA A 3 11.06 40.20 -24.67
C ALA A 3 11.01 40.20 -23.12
N PRO A 4 11.11 41.35 -22.41
CA PRO A 4 11.13 41.30 -20.94
C PRO A 4 9.75 40.97 -20.34
N LEU A 5 8.66 41.26 -21.07
CA LEU A 5 7.29 41.00 -20.58
C LEU A 5 6.95 39.50 -20.66
N LEU A 6 7.42 38.81 -21.70
CA LEU A 6 7.23 37.37 -21.88
C LEU A 6 7.99 36.55 -20.82
N LEU A 7 9.20 37.00 -20.47
CA LEU A 7 10.03 36.38 -19.41
C LEU A 7 9.36 36.53 -18.04
N LEU A 8 8.76 37.69 -17.77
CA LEU A 8 8.04 37.96 -16.53
C LEU A 8 6.78 37.08 -16.41
N VAL A 9 6.02 36.91 -17.49
CA VAL A 9 4.84 36.03 -17.50
C VAL A 9 5.25 34.58 -17.24
N LEU A 10 6.30 34.07 -17.89
CA LEU A 10 6.82 32.71 -17.68
C LEU A 10 7.32 32.47 -16.25
N LEU A 11 7.98 33.45 -15.64
CA LEU A 11 8.45 33.39 -14.25
C LEU A 11 7.29 33.37 -13.25
N VAL A 12 6.25 34.17 -13.50
CA VAL A 12 5.06 34.19 -12.64
C VAL A 12 4.29 32.87 -12.81
N THR A 13 3.93 32.46 -14.03
CA THR A 13 3.17 31.21 -14.24
C THR A 13 3.94 29.96 -13.80
N GLY A 14 5.26 29.92 -14.00
CA GLY A 14 6.11 28.82 -13.51
C GLY A 14 6.11 28.72 -11.98
N GLY A 15 6.20 29.86 -11.29
CA GLY A 15 6.14 29.91 -9.83
C GLY A 15 4.80 29.48 -9.24
N TRP A 16 3.68 29.77 -9.92
CA TRP A 16 2.34 29.32 -9.51
C TRP A 16 2.13 27.82 -9.72
N TYR A 17 2.67 27.25 -10.80
CA TYR A 17 2.64 25.81 -11.06
C TYR A 17 3.47 25.05 -10.02
N GLN A 18 4.64 25.59 -9.66
CA GLN A 18 5.56 24.94 -8.74
C GLN A 18 5.08 25.00 -7.28
N ARG A 19 4.37 26.07 -6.88
CA ARG A 19 3.75 26.18 -5.54
C ARG A 19 2.55 25.25 -5.33
N HIS A 20 1.87 24.80 -6.39
CA HIS A 20 0.84 23.76 -6.28
C HIS A 20 1.42 22.34 -6.26
N ALA A 21 2.71 22.18 -6.62
CA ALA A 21 3.40 20.88 -6.59
C ALA A 21 4.05 20.58 -5.23
N GLU A 22 4.12 21.55 -4.31
CA GLU A 22 4.44 21.30 -2.90
C GLU A 22 3.20 20.67 -2.22
N SER A 23 2.99 19.38 -2.47
CA SER A 23 2.05 18.57 -1.69
C SER A 23 2.54 18.57 -0.24
N ARG A 24 2.00 19.46 0.60
CA ARG A 24 2.20 19.34 2.05
C ARG A 24 1.61 18.02 2.47
N LEU A 25 2.49 17.09 2.87
CA LEU A 25 2.08 15.80 3.41
C LEU A 25 1.18 16.05 4.61
N THR A 26 -0.05 15.57 4.53
CA THR A 26 -0.95 15.59 5.68
C THR A 26 -0.48 14.55 6.69
N PRO A 27 -0.85 14.68 7.99
CA PRO A 27 -0.62 13.61 8.96
C PRO A 27 -1.14 12.25 8.48
N SER A 28 -2.29 12.24 7.79
CA SER A 28 -2.87 11.02 7.20
C SER A 28 -1.95 10.40 6.14
N ASP A 29 -1.33 11.23 5.28
CA ASP A 29 -0.40 10.74 4.25
C ASP A 29 0.85 10.11 4.87
N LEU A 30 1.34 10.68 5.97
CA LEU A 30 2.49 10.15 6.70
C LEU A 30 2.14 8.80 7.35
N THR A 31 1.00 8.71 8.02
CA THR A 31 0.50 7.45 8.59
C THR A 31 0.30 6.39 7.52
N ALA A 32 -0.33 6.73 6.40
CA ALA A 32 -0.54 5.83 5.27
C ALA A 32 0.78 5.28 4.70
N ARG A 33 1.81 6.12 4.56
CA ARG A 33 3.14 5.70 4.10
C ARG A 33 3.84 4.80 5.11
N GLN A 34 3.71 5.10 6.39
CA GLN A 34 4.26 4.26 7.45
C GLN A 34 3.60 2.88 7.43
N THR A 35 2.27 2.80 7.42
CA THR A 35 1.53 1.54 7.34
C THR A 35 1.87 0.75 6.06
N ALA A 36 2.02 1.42 4.92
CA ALA A 36 2.46 0.77 3.69
C ALA A 36 3.86 0.14 3.85
N SER A 37 4.79 0.85 4.50
CA SER A 37 6.15 0.36 4.75
C SER A 37 6.15 -0.84 5.71
N GLU A 38 5.32 -0.80 6.74
CA GLU A 38 5.13 -1.89 7.70
C GLU A 38 4.55 -3.14 7.03
N ILE A 39 3.57 -2.99 6.13
CA ILE A 39 3.02 -4.10 5.33
C ILE A 39 4.08 -4.73 4.45
N LEU A 40 4.91 -3.92 3.78
CA LEU A 40 5.97 -4.44 2.91
C LEU A 40 7.06 -5.17 3.69
N MET A 41 7.46 -4.64 4.85
CA MET A 41 8.44 -5.31 5.69
C MET A 41 7.91 -6.60 6.32
N LEU A 42 6.62 -6.63 6.67
CA LEU A 42 5.96 -7.88 7.05
C LEU A 42 5.97 -8.88 5.90
N ALA A 43 5.66 -8.42 4.67
CA ALA A 43 5.67 -9.28 3.49
C ALA A 43 7.05 -9.90 3.25
N ASP A 44 8.11 -9.09 3.31
CA ASP A 44 9.48 -9.54 3.16
C ASP A 44 9.87 -10.54 4.27
N ALA A 45 9.56 -10.25 5.54
CA ALA A 45 9.85 -11.16 6.65
C ALA A 45 9.12 -12.51 6.52
N VAL A 46 7.85 -12.50 6.10
CA VAL A 46 7.09 -13.74 5.86
C VAL A 46 7.64 -14.50 4.66
N ASN A 47 7.98 -13.81 3.58
CA ASN A 47 8.60 -14.45 2.41
C ASN A 47 9.96 -15.08 2.76
N ASP A 48 10.80 -14.40 3.53
CA ASP A 48 12.09 -14.89 4.01
C ASP A 48 11.97 -16.12 4.93
N TRP A 49 10.89 -16.19 5.71
CA TRP A 49 10.54 -17.37 6.49
C TRP A 49 10.08 -18.52 5.58
N ARG A 50 9.22 -18.22 4.59
CA ARG A 50 8.66 -19.20 3.64
C ARG A 50 9.69 -19.86 2.72
N TYR A 51 10.88 -19.28 2.56
CA TYR A 51 11.99 -19.97 1.89
C TYR A 51 12.46 -21.24 2.64
N ARG A 52 12.16 -21.34 3.93
CA ARG A 52 12.63 -22.42 4.80
C ARG A 52 11.50 -23.31 5.32
N TYR A 53 10.28 -22.80 5.35
CA TYR A 53 9.15 -23.45 6.01
C TYR A 53 7.86 -23.32 5.21
N GLU A 54 6.92 -24.23 5.45
CA GLU A 54 5.59 -24.20 4.85
C GLU A 54 4.55 -23.67 5.85
N GLY A 55 3.51 -23.00 5.34
CA GLY A 55 2.38 -22.52 6.14
C GLY A 55 2.46 -21.06 6.55
N THR A 56 1.74 -20.69 7.61
CA THR A 56 1.70 -19.32 8.15
C THR A 56 2.59 -19.25 9.40
N PRO A 57 3.61 -18.38 9.45
CA PRO A 57 4.44 -18.22 10.64
C PRO A 57 3.65 -17.62 11.80
N ALA A 58 4.00 -18.01 13.02
CA ALA A 58 3.66 -17.25 14.21
C ALA A 58 4.48 -15.94 14.22
N LEU A 59 3.92 -14.88 14.80
CA LEU A 59 4.60 -13.57 14.86
C LEU A 59 5.99 -13.63 15.53
N GLN A 60 6.19 -14.53 16.49
CA GLN A 60 7.48 -14.67 17.18
C GLN A 60 8.57 -15.33 16.31
N GLU A 61 8.18 -15.96 15.20
CA GLU A 61 9.11 -16.60 14.26
C GLU A 61 9.61 -15.61 13.19
N LEU A 62 9.02 -14.41 13.13
CA LEU A 62 9.41 -13.35 12.21
C LEU A 62 10.41 -12.42 12.90
N ASP A 63 11.53 -12.17 12.23
CA ASP A 63 12.54 -11.21 12.68
C ASP A 63 12.12 -9.78 12.31
N LEU A 64 11.07 -9.28 12.97
CA LEU A 64 10.56 -7.94 12.76
C LEU A 64 11.30 -6.96 13.68
N PRO A 65 11.81 -5.83 13.15
CA PRO A 65 12.48 -4.81 13.96
C PRO A 65 11.53 -4.05 14.91
N TRP A 66 10.22 -4.30 14.84
CA TRP A 66 9.17 -3.71 15.68
C TRP A 66 8.00 -4.69 15.87
N PRO A 67 7.17 -4.51 16.92
CA PRO A 67 5.94 -5.28 17.06
C PRO A 67 4.96 -4.96 15.92
N LEU A 68 4.24 -5.96 15.42
CA LEU A 68 3.24 -5.75 14.38
C LEU A 68 2.16 -4.77 14.86
N PRO A 69 1.88 -3.68 14.11
CA PRO A 69 0.83 -2.73 14.47
C PRO A 69 -0.55 -3.39 14.59
N ALA A 70 -1.35 -2.88 15.52
CA ALA A 70 -2.73 -3.33 15.68
C ALA A 70 -3.55 -3.07 14.40
N GLY A 71 -4.34 -4.07 13.98
CA GLY A 71 -5.19 -3.97 12.80
C GLY A 71 -4.50 -4.30 11.48
N ILE A 72 -3.20 -4.67 11.50
CA ILE A 72 -2.56 -5.37 10.38
C ILE A 72 -2.64 -6.86 10.68
N HIS A 73 -3.10 -7.62 9.70
CA HIS A 73 -3.28 -9.07 9.79
C HIS A 73 -2.61 -9.73 8.60
N PHE A 74 -2.19 -10.98 8.75
CA PHE A 74 -1.66 -11.76 7.65
C PHE A 74 -1.98 -13.24 7.78
N THR A 75 -1.99 -13.92 6.64
CA THR A 75 -2.11 -15.38 6.55
C THR A 75 -1.53 -15.87 5.23
N VAL A 76 -1.04 -17.11 5.23
CA VAL A 76 -0.70 -17.83 4.01
C VAL A 76 -1.83 -18.83 3.73
N HIS A 77 -2.52 -18.64 2.60
CA HIS A 77 -3.64 -19.48 2.19
C HIS A 77 -3.49 -19.84 0.72
N ASN A 78 -3.60 -21.13 0.39
CA ASN A 78 -3.37 -21.64 -0.98
C ASN A 78 -2.05 -21.15 -1.59
N ASP A 79 -0.96 -21.19 -0.81
CA ASP A 79 0.39 -20.76 -1.19
C ASP A 79 0.53 -19.28 -1.58
N ARG A 80 -0.44 -18.46 -1.19
CA ARG A 80 -0.39 -17.00 -1.36
C ARG A 80 -0.39 -16.31 -0.02
N LEU A 81 0.43 -15.27 0.09
CA LEU A 81 0.46 -14.41 1.27
C LEU A 81 -0.59 -13.32 1.11
N PHE A 82 -1.51 -13.27 2.08
CA PHE A 82 -2.47 -12.20 2.25
C PHE A 82 -2.04 -11.38 3.46
N ILE A 83 -1.86 -10.07 3.26
CA ILE A 83 -1.72 -9.11 4.35
C ILE A 83 -2.85 -8.09 4.18
N TRP A 84 -3.61 -7.81 5.23
CA TRP A 84 -4.73 -6.90 5.14
C TRP A 84 -4.85 -5.98 6.35
N THR A 85 -5.47 -4.84 6.09
CA THR A 85 -5.85 -3.86 7.10
C THR A 85 -7.02 -3.04 6.59
N ARG A 86 -7.70 -2.34 7.50
CA ARG A 86 -8.83 -1.50 7.15
C ARG A 86 -8.38 -0.34 6.25
N GLU A 87 -9.16 -0.04 5.22
CA GLU A 87 -8.91 1.14 4.36
C GLU A 87 -8.84 2.42 5.21
N GLN A 88 -7.81 3.22 4.92
CA GLN A 88 -7.54 4.52 5.53
C GLN A 88 -7.16 5.52 4.43
N PRO A 89 -7.49 6.82 4.58
CA PRO A 89 -7.20 7.81 3.55
C PRO A 89 -5.72 7.83 3.16
N GLY A 90 -5.46 7.61 1.87
CA GLY A 90 -4.11 7.62 1.29
C GLY A 90 -3.38 6.29 1.35
N LEU A 91 -3.87 5.29 2.10
CA LEU A 91 -3.19 4.01 2.26
C LEU A 91 -3.12 3.20 0.96
N LEU A 92 -4.21 3.12 0.20
CA LEU A 92 -4.24 2.40 -1.07
C LEU A 92 -3.22 2.98 -2.06
N SER A 93 -3.14 4.32 -2.15
CA SER A 93 -2.15 5.00 -2.97
C SER A 93 -0.73 4.80 -2.46
N ALA A 94 -0.50 4.84 -1.15
CA ALA A 94 0.81 4.63 -0.56
C ALA A 94 1.32 3.20 -0.81
N LEU A 95 0.46 2.20 -0.62
CA LEU A 95 0.76 0.81 -0.93
C LEU A 95 1.07 0.61 -2.40
N ARG A 96 0.28 1.17 -3.33
CA ARG A 96 0.55 1.06 -4.77
C ARG A 96 1.85 1.76 -5.19
N ALA A 97 2.20 2.87 -4.54
CA ALA A 97 3.44 3.57 -4.82
C ALA A 97 4.66 2.82 -4.29
N ALA A 98 4.52 2.13 -3.15
CA ALA A 98 5.60 1.39 -2.50
C ALA A 98 5.74 -0.05 -3.04
N ALA A 99 4.64 -0.66 -3.47
CA ALA A 99 4.61 -1.98 -4.09
C ALA A 99 5.29 -1.94 -5.47
N ARG A 100 6.32 -2.77 -5.66
CA ARG A 100 6.98 -2.95 -6.96
C ARG A 100 6.04 -3.68 -7.95
N GLN A 101 6.40 -3.67 -9.24
CA GLN A 101 5.55 -4.13 -10.37
C GLN A 101 4.95 -5.54 -10.26
N SER A 102 5.44 -6.40 -9.38
CA SER A 102 4.99 -7.80 -9.23
C SER A 102 4.00 -8.03 -8.09
N VAL A 103 3.57 -6.99 -7.39
CA VAL A 103 2.74 -7.08 -6.18
C VAL A 103 1.32 -6.60 -6.47
N LEU A 104 0.32 -7.31 -5.95
CA LEU A 104 -1.09 -6.97 -6.14
C LEU A 104 -1.66 -6.30 -4.90
N VAL A 105 -2.07 -5.04 -5.06
CA VAL A 105 -2.81 -4.29 -4.04
C VAL A 105 -4.27 -4.19 -4.46
N LEU A 106 -5.12 -4.88 -3.70
CA LEU A 106 -6.53 -5.15 -3.99
C LEU A 106 -7.42 -4.48 -2.94
N THR A 107 -8.68 -4.27 -3.28
CA THR A 107 -9.70 -3.84 -2.32
C THR A 107 -10.77 -4.93 -2.18
N VAL A 108 -11.45 -4.94 -1.04
CA VAL A 108 -12.53 -5.90 -0.77
C VAL A 108 -13.88 -5.22 -0.81
N SER A 109 -14.78 -5.74 -1.62
CA SER A 109 -16.17 -5.28 -1.68
C SER A 109 -17.10 -6.44 -1.99
N ASN A 110 -18.21 -6.54 -1.27
CA ASN A 110 -19.17 -7.63 -1.36
C ASN A 110 -18.49 -9.01 -1.26
N GLY A 111 -17.51 -9.14 -0.35
CA GLY A 111 -16.76 -10.38 -0.14
C GLY A 111 -15.88 -10.80 -1.32
N THR A 112 -15.55 -9.89 -2.24
CA THR A 112 -14.75 -10.17 -3.44
C THR A 112 -13.51 -9.28 -3.49
N LEU A 113 -12.37 -9.87 -3.86
CA LEU A 113 -11.14 -9.12 -4.16
C LEU A 113 -11.25 -8.44 -5.52
N LEU A 114 -11.09 -7.12 -5.53
CA LEU A 114 -11.13 -6.29 -6.71
C LEU A 114 -9.74 -5.76 -7.05
N MET A 115 -9.37 -5.88 -8.33
CA MET A 115 -8.20 -5.22 -8.89
C MET A 115 -8.39 -3.70 -8.93
N ALA A 116 -7.32 -2.96 -9.20
CA ALA A 116 -7.38 -1.50 -9.37
C ALA A 116 -8.39 -1.04 -10.44
N SER A 117 -8.64 -1.87 -11.45
CA SER A 117 -9.65 -1.66 -12.50
C SER A 117 -11.10 -1.88 -12.04
N GLY A 118 -11.32 -2.35 -10.80
CA GLY A 118 -12.63 -2.79 -10.30
C GLY A 118 -13.03 -4.20 -10.76
N THR A 119 -12.15 -4.89 -11.50
CA THR A 119 -12.42 -6.25 -11.98
C THR A 119 -12.21 -7.26 -10.85
N PRO A 120 -13.11 -8.24 -10.65
CA PRO A 120 -12.92 -9.32 -9.70
C PRO A 120 -11.66 -10.13 -10.01
N MET A 121 -10.88 -10.46 -8.99
CA MET A 121 -9.66 -11.25 -9.16
C MET A 121 -9.94 -12.75 -9.23
N GLY A 122 -11.10 -13.21 -8.74
CA GLY A 122 -11.46 -14.63 -8.72
C GLY A 122 -10.65 -15.48 -7.74
N VAL A 123 -9.88 -14.85 -6.84
CA VAL A 123 -9.17 -15.51 -5.73
C VAL A 123 -10.08 -15.55 -4.50
N PRO A 124 -10.27 -16.72 -3.86
CA PRO A 124 -11.12 -16.83 -2.67
C PRO A 124 -10.49 -16.10 -1.49
N LEU A 125 -11.32 -15.41 -0.70
CA LEU A 125 -10.86 -14.68 0.49
C LEU A 125 -10.66 -15.64 1.66
N PRO A 126 -9.52 -15.56 2.36
CA PRO A 126 -9.36 -16.16 3.69
C PRO A 126 -10.38 -15.61 4.69
N SER A 127 -10.68 -16.40 5.72
CA SER A 127 -11.52 -15.97 6.85
C SER A 127 -10.90 -14.76 7.56
N GLY A 128 -11.70 -13.76 7.87
CA GLY A 128 -11.28 -12.56 8.61
C GLY A 128 -10.94 -11.35 7.74
N ILE A 129 -10.89 -11.52 6.42
CA ILE A 129 -10.89 -10.40 5.47
C ILE A 129 -12.33 -9.96 5.23
N THR A 130 -12.59 -8.66 5.35
CA THR A 130 -13.94 -8.10 5.25
C THR A 130 -14.01 -6.91 4.30
N ASP A 131 -15.23 -6.48 4.00
CA ASP A 131 -15.45 -5.34 3.12
C ASP A 131 -14.75 -4.08 3.64
N SER A 132 -14.20 -3.32 2.69
CA SER A 132 -13.38 -2.13 2.92
C SER A 132 -12.01 -2.41 3.56
N ASP A 133 -11.52 -3.64 3.51
CA ASP A 133 -10.10 -3.92 3.71
C ASP A 133 -9.31 -3.63 2.42
N ILE A 134 -8.07 -3.18 2.61
CA ILE A 134 -7.05 -3.20 1.56
C ILE A 134 -6.22 -4.46 1.77
N VAL A 135 -6.01 -5.21 0.70
CA VAL A 135 -5.28 -6.47 0.71
C VAL A 135 -4.03 -6.36 -0.15
N TYR A 136 -2.88 -6.60 0.47
CA TYR A 136 -1.64 -6.93 -0.21
C TYR A 136 -1.63 -8.44 -0.47
N LEU A 137 -1.44 -8.83 -1.72
CA LEU A 137 -1.38 -10.21 -2.16
C LEU A 137 -0.06 -10.48 -2.90
N ASN A 138 0.66 -11.50 -2.42
CA ASN A 138 1.86 -12.06 -3.04
C ASN A 138 1.70 -13.56 -3.27
#